data_AF-A0A423WJ29-F1
#
_entry.id   AF-A0A423WJ29-F1
#
_cell.length_a   1.000
_cell.length_b   1.000
_cell.length_c   1.000
_cell.angle_alpha   90.00
_cell.angle_beta   90.00
_cell.angle_gamma   90.00
#
_symmetry.space_group_name_H-M   'P 1'
#
loop_
_entity.id
_entity.type
_entity.pdbx_description
1 polymer ?
#
loop_
_entity_poly.entity_id
_entity_poly.type
_entity_poly.pdbx_seq_one_letter_code
_entity_poly.pdbx_strand_id
1 'polypeptide(L)'
;MDPQRLSAIATKAIEHTLRYHLGCHTSLDKHDKVLVRDSVLEIFPLRERARDIQVAHLEIACDAAVTFAETFNRTKPEQQQINLRWFYVCVQSLLSVELKPELLQDGQVGRLTSRARHLDGLSDSHSESGSSSSALSSAGESFSSQETSADRSITVADAAPVAMKDPKTKWDDDELQQMIQLKRSGLTHKAIAQRLGRTQSAVENKYGRMMSQRSVASPSLKRRRSQNQDDDEEEDEDEDEDDDEEAQPYIPNKRTRTRV
;
A
#
# COMPACT_ATOMS: atom_id res chain seq x y z
N MET A 1 28.51 4.86 -2.54
CA MET A 1 27.62 4.98 -3.72
C MET A 1 27.57 6.45 -4.09
N ASP A 2 27.58 6.81 -5.37
CA ASP A 2 27.38 8.20 -5.80
C ASP A 2 25.88 8.58 -5.75
N PRO A 3 25.52 9.87 -5.64
CA PRO A 3 24.13 10.29 -5.50
C PRO A 3 23.29 10.01 -6.76
N GLN A 4 23.90 9.93 -7.95
CA GLN A 4 23.18 9.62 -9.19
C GLN A 4 22.73 8.14 -9.20
N ARG A 5 23.61 7.24 -8.77
CA ARG A 5 23.25 5.83 -8.61
C ARG A 5 22.20 5.63 -7.51
N LEU A 6 22.32 6.34 -6.38
CA LEU A 6 21.34 6.26 -5.30
C LEU A 6 19.96 6.75 -5.75
N SER A 7 19.88 7.89 -6.44
CA SER A 7 18.61 8.41 -6.98
C SER A 7 17.98 7.48 -8.02
N ALA A 8 18.79 6.83 -8.87
CA ALA A 8 18.29 5.84 -9.80
C ALA A 8 17.68 4.60 -9.10
N ILE A 9 18.29 4.15 -7.99
CA ILE A 9 17.77 3.04 -7.18
C ILE A 9 16.46 3.46 -6.47
N ALA A 10 16.44 4.65 -5.86
CA ALA A 10 15.24 5.21 -5.23
C ALA A 10 14.08 5.34 -6.21
N THR A 11 14.35 5.89 -7.41
CA THR A 11 13.36 6.03 -8.49
C THR A 11 12.73 4.69 -8.87
N LYS A 12 13.54 3.63 -9.01
CA LYS A 12 13.04 2.28 -9.33
C LYS A 12 12.17 1.71 -8.21
N ALA A 13 12.57 1.88 -6.95
CA ALA A 13 11.80 1.39 -5.80
C ALA A 13 10.45 2.12 -5.67
N ILE A 14 10.45 3.44 -5.85
CA ILE A 14 9.23 4.28 -5.89
C ILE A 14 8.31 3.82 -7.02
N GLU A 15 8.83 3.72 -8.24
CA GLU A 15 8.03 3.34 -9.41
C GLU A 15 7.43 1.94 -9.27
N HIS A 16 8.17 0.98 -8.73
CA HIS A 16 7.65 -0.36 -8.43
C HIS A 16 6.50 -0.30 -7.42
N THR A 17 6.70 0.45 -6.33
CA THR A 17 5.67 0.61 -5.28
C THR A 17 4.40 1.27 -5.83
N LEU A 18 4.55 2.27 -6.69
CA LEU A 18 3.43 2.92 -7.38
C LEU A 18 2.69 1.96 -8.32
N ARG A 19 3.41 1.14 -9.09
CA ARG A 19 2.76 0.15 -9.97
C ARG A 19 1.94 -0.86 -9.20
N TYR A 20 2.42 -1.25 -8.03
CA TYR A 20 1.66 -2.11 -7.13
C TYR A 20 0.39 -1.43 -6.60
N HIS A 21 0.46 -0.13 -6.27
CA HIS A 21 -0.66 0.62 -5.70
C HIS A 21 -1.71 1.06 -6.73
N LEU A 22 -1.25 1.63 -7.85
CA LEU A 22 -2.06 2.34 -8.84
C LEU A 22 -2.24 1.56 -10.15
N GLY A 23 -1.49 0.48 -10.36
CA GLY A 23 -1.59 -0.41 -11.52
C GLY A 23 -0.31 -0.49 -12.36
N CYS A 24 -0.19 -1.56 -13.16
CA CYS A 24 1.04 -1.90 -13.88
C CYS A 24 1.52 -0.84 -14.90
N HIS A 25 0.64 0.05 -15.35
CA HIS A 25 0.95 1.11 -16.31
C HIS A 25 1.45 2.40 -15.65
N THR A 26 1.50 2.47 -14.33
CA THR A 26 2.01 3.65 -13.63
C THR A 26 3.51 3.76 -13.84
N SER A 27 3.95 4.93 -14.31
CA SER A 27 5.37 5.28 -14.46
C SER A 27 5.59 6.69 -13.96
N LEU A 28 6.75 6.93 -13.35
CA LEU A 28 7.18 8.27 -12.97
C LEU A 28 7.49 9.08 -14.23
N ASP A 29 6.94 10.28 -14.31
CA ASP A 29 7.25 11.18 -15.40
C ASP A 29 8.66 11.80 -15.23
N LYS A 30 9.06 12.69 -16.15
CA LYS A 30 10.38 13.33 -16.08
C LYS A 30 10.49 14.27 -14.87
N HIS A 31 9.41 14.95 -14.51
CA HIS A 31 9.39 15.89 -13.39
C HIS A 31 9.52 15.15 -12.06
N ASP A 32 8.78 14.06 -11.87
CA ASP A 32 8.85 13.20 -10.70
C ASP A 32 10.26 12.65 -10.47
N LYS A 33 10.94 12.22 -11.55
CA LYS A 33 12.33 11.72 -11.49
C LYS A 33 13.32 12.82 -11.08
N VAL A 34 13.11 14.04 -11.58
CA VAL A 34 13.92 15.20 -11.18
C VAL A 34 13.69 15.51 -9.71
N LEU A 35 12.44 15.50 -9.23
CA LEU A 35 12.11 15.71 -7.83
C LEU A 35 12.84 14.71 -6.92
N VAL A 36 12.74 13.40 -7.21
CA VAL A 36 13.44 12.37 -6.42
C VAL A 36 14.95 12.59 -6.41
N ARG A 37 15.54 12.89 -7.58
CA ARG A 37 16.98 13.14 -7.70
C ARG A 37 17.41 14.36 -6.88
N ASP A 38 16.67 15.46 -6.99
CA ASP A 38 17.00 16.71 -6.32
C ASP A 38 16.86 16.56 -4.80
N SER A 39 15.83 15.85 -4.31
CA SER A 39 15.70 15.49 -2.88
C SER A 39 16.85 14.61 -2.39
N VAL A 40 17.30 13.62 -3.19
CA VAL A 40 18.49 12.83 -2.82
C VAL A 40 19.72 13.71 -2.72
N LEU A 41 19.96 14.60 -3.68
CA LEU A 41 21.13 15.50 -3.70
C LEU A 41 21.14 16.46 -2.51
N GLU A 42 19.97 16.98 -2.12
CA GLU A 42 19.81 17.88 -0.99
C GLU A 42 20.24 17.23 0.34
N ILE A 43 19.80 15.99 0.58
CA ILE A 43 20.02 15.29 1.85
C ILE A 43 21.35 14.52 1.85
N PHE A 44 21.95 14.27 0.67
CA PHE A 44 23.15 13.47 0.51
C PHE A 44 24.34 13.81 1.42
N PRO A 45 24.66 15.10 1.69
CA PRO A 45 25.77 15.46 2.57
C PRO A 45 25.63 14.91 4.00
N LEU A 46 24.41 14.60 4.46
CA LEU A 46 24.19 14.02 5.79
C LEU A 46 24.80 12.62 5.94
N ARG A 47 25.13 11.93 4.84
CA ARG A 47 25.77 10.60 4.89
C ARG A 47 27.08 10.62 5.67
N GLU A 48 27.82 11.73 5.64
CA GLU A 48 29.14 11.85 6.27
C GLU A 48 29.08 11.77 7.80
N ARG A 49 27.89 11.99 8.37
CA ARG A 49 27.64 11.92 9.82
C ARG A 49 27.27 10.51 10.29
N ALA A 50 26.94 9.61 9.38
CA ALA A 50 26.45 8.28 9.72
C ALA A 50 27.61 7.31 9.99
N ARG A 51 27.44 6.47 11.02
CA ARG A 51 28.40 5.39 11.33
C ARG A 51 28.36 4.27 10.29
N ASP A 52 27.17 3.93 9.80
CA ASP A 52 26.97 2.96 8.72
C ASP A 52 26.50 3.70 7.45
N ILE A 53 27.38 3.72 6.45
CA ILE A 53 27.15 4.39 5.16
C ILE A 53 25.99 3.75 4.38
N GLN A 54 25.80 2.44 4.49
CA GLN A 54 24.71 1.76 3.78
C GLN A 54 23.35 2.12 4.41
N VAL A 55 23.28 2.19 5.74
CA VAL A 55 22.07 2.69 6.45
C VAL A 55 21.80 4.13 6.04
N ALA A 56 22.83 4.97 5.96
CA ALA A 56 22.66 6.35 5.52
C ALA A 56 22.06 6.45 4.11
N HIS A 57 22.56 5.67 3.15
CA HIS A 57 21.98 5.64 1.81
C HIS A 57 20.52 5.17 1.81
N LEU A 58 20.19 4.17 2.63
CA LEU A 58 18.81 3.67 2.76
C LEU A 58 17.88 4.79 3.26
N GLU A 59 18.23 5.45 4.36
CA GLU A 59 17.40 6.51 4.92
C GLU A 59 17.28 7.72 3.98
N ILE A 60 18.38 8.15 3.34
CA ILE A 60 18.35 9.25 2.34
C ILE A 60 17.40 8.93 1.18
N ALA A 61 17.40 7.68 0.69
CA ALA A 61 16.50 7.27 -0.38
C ALA A 61 15.04 7.15 0.10
N CYS A 62 14.80 6.70 1.33
CA CYS A 62 13.48 6.67 1.94
C CYS A 62 12.91 8.08 2.15
N ASP A 63 13.71 9.02 2.65
CA ASP A 63 13.30 10.42 2.84
C ASP A 63 12.92 11.06 1.50
N ALA A 64 13.72 10.87 0.46
CA ALA A 64 13.40 11.33 -0.89
C ALA A 64 12.08 10.72 -1.41
N ALA A 65 11.80 9.45 -1.08
CA ALA A 65 10.55 8.80 -1.43
C ALA A 65 9.34 9.39 -0.68
N VAL A 66 9.50 9.73 0.60
CA VAL A 66 8.45 10.41 1.38
C VAL A 66 8.17 11.81 0.81
N THR A 67 9.20 12.60 0.53
CA THR A 67 9.04 13.92 -0.11
C THR A 67 8.31 13.82 -1.45
N PHE A 68 8.65 12.82 -2.27
CA PHE A 68 7.91 12.51 -3.49
C PHE A 68 6.44 12.18 -3.21
N ALA A 69 6.16 11.26 -2.28
CA ALA A 69 4.79 10.83 -1.99
C ALA A 69 3.91 11.97 -1.43
N GLU A 70 4.46 12.85 -0.61
CA GLU A 70 3.77 14.05 -0.14
C GLU A 70 3.42 14.99 -1.30
N THR A 71 4.37 15.21 -2.21
CA THR A 71 4.18 16.07 -3.38
C THR A 71 3.16 15.46 -4.34
N PHE A 72 3.23 14.15 -4.56
CA PHE A 72 2.27 13.38 -5.33
C PHE A 72 0.86 13.51 -4.74
N ASN A 73 0.70 13.31 -3.43
CA ASN A 73 -0.61 13.42 -2.76
C ASN A 73 -1.24 14.81 -2.85
N ARG A 74 -0.43 15.88 -2.94
CA ARG A 74 -0.93 17.25 -3.12
C ARG A 74 -1.52 17.49 -4.52
N THR A 75 -1.07 16.75 -5.53
CA THR A 75 -1.48 16.96 -6.93
C THR A 75 -2.54 15.96 -7.42
N LYS A 76 -2.80 14.91 -6.65
CA LYS A 76 -3.68 13.79 -7.04
C LYS A 76 -5.01 13.80 -6.29
N PRO A 77 -6.09 13.26 -6.91
CA PRO A 77 -7.37 13.14 -6.25
C PRO A 77 -7.28 12.18 -5.05
N GLU A 78 -8.19 12.34 -4.07
CA GLU A 78 -8.19 11.58 -2.82
C GLU A 78 -8.17 10.06 -3.02
N GLN A 79 -8.83 9.54 -4.07
CA GLN A 79 -8.84 8.10 -4.35
C GLN A 79 -7.48 7.54 -4.81
N GLN A 80 -6.54 8.39 -5.19
CA GLN A 80 -5.19 8.02 -5.62
C GLN A 80 -4.12 8.43 -4.60
N GLN A 81 -4.52 8.95 -3.43
CA GLN A 81 -3.58 9.32 -2.41
C GLN A 81 -2.91 8.10 -1.80
N ILE A 82 -1.59 8.21 -1.67
CA ILE A 82 -0.72 7.21 -1.12
C ILE A 82 -0.73 7.32 0.40
N ASN A 83 -0.96 6.20 1.10
CA ASN A 83 -0.69 6.14 2.53
C ASN A 83 0.83 6.19 2.79
N LEU A 84 1.32 7.29 3.37
CA LEU A 84 2.76 7.55 3.54
C LEU A 84 3.48 6.43 4.34
N ARG A 85 2.85 5.92 5.40
CA ARG A 85 3.44 4.86 6.24
C ARG A 85 3.61 3.56 5.47
N TRP A 86 2.56 3.13 4.77
CA TRP A 86 2.61 1.95 3.92
C TRP A 86 3.68 2.10 2.82
N PHE A 87 3.70 3.27 2.19
CA PHE A 87 4.64 3.57 1.11
C PHE A 87 6.10 3.53 1.57
N TYR A 88 6.41 4.16 2.70
CA TYR A 88 7.74 4.12 3.31
C TYR A 88 8.19 2.66 3.54
N VAL A 89 7.34 1.83 4.16
CA VAL A 89 7.68 0.42 4.46
C VAL A 89 7.95 -0.37 3.17
N CYS A 90 7.13 -0.18 2.13
CA CYS A 90 7.32 -0.85 0.83
C CYS A 90 8.62 -0.41 0.15
N VAL A 91 8.88 0.89 0.08
CA VAL A 91 10.10 1.44 -0.52
C VAL A 91 11.33 0.99 0.26
N GLN A 92 11.32 1.08 1.60
CA GLN A 92 12.42 0.63 2.45
C GLN A 92 12.73 -0.88 2.24
N SER A 93 11.69 -1.71 2.13
CA SER A 93 11.86 -3.15 1.87
C SER A 93 12.56 -3.41 0.53
N LEU A 94 12.13 -2.71 -0.54
CA LEU A 94 12.75 -2.83 -1.86
C LEU A 94 14.19 -2.29 -1.88
N LEU A 95 14.43 -1.16 -1.22
CA LEU A 95 15.76 -0.56 -1.11
C LEU A 95 16.72 -1.44 -0.31
N SER A 96 16.25 -2.12 0.74
CA SER A 96 17.08 -3.01 1.54
C SER A 96 17.65 -4.16 0.71
N VAL A 97 16.87 -4.71 -0.23
CA VAL A 97 17.32 -5.74 -1.18
C VAL A 97 18.40 -5.22 -2.13
N GLU A 98 18.34 -3.95 -2.52
CA GLU A 98 19.27 -3.32 -3.46
C GLU A 98 20.56 -2.82 -2.80
N LEU A 99 20.45 -2.26 -1.60
CA LEU A 99 21.52 -1.56 -0.89
C LEU A 99 22.27 -2.45 0.10
N LYS A 100 21.62 -3.51 0.61
CA LYS A 100 22.16 -4.48 1.55
C LYS A 100 21.85 -5.92 1.13
N PRO A 101 22.38 -6.39 -0.02
CA PRO A 101 22.15 -7.75 -0.48
C PRO A 101 22.62 -8.81 0.54
N GLU A 102 23.53 -8.47 1.44
CA GLU A 102 24.05 -9.35 2.49
C GLU A 102 23.01 -9.71 3.57
N LEU A 103 21.92 -8.93 3.70
CA LEU A 103 20.81 -9.26 4.61
C LEU A 103 19.96 -10.44 4.12
N LEU A 104 20.19 -10.90 2.90
CA LEU A 104 19.49 -12.03 2.31
C LEU A 104 20.39 -13.25 2.52
N GLN A 105 19.88 -14.29 3.18
CA GLN A 105 20.63 -15.40 3.80
C GLN A 105 21.69 -16.10 2.90
N ASP A 106 21.62 -15.94 1.58
CA ASP A 106 22.57 -16.52 0.61
C ASP A 106 23.21 -15.48 -0.33
N GLY A 107 23.04 -14.18 -0.07
CA GLY A 107 23.58 -13.07 -0.88
C GLY A 107 23.03 -12.95 -2.31
N GLN A 108 22.31 -13.97 -2.79
CA GLN A 108 21.64 -14.00 -4.09
C GLN A 108 20.12 -13.99 -3.90
N VAL A 109 19.50 -12.83 -4.12
CA VAL A 109 18.08 -12.82 -4.48
C VAL A 109 18.01 -12.99 -5.99
N GLY A 110 17.50 -14.14 -6.41
CA GLY A 110 17.03 -14.34 -7.77
C GLY A 110 15.97 -13.28 -8.07
N ARG A 111 16.39 -12.18 -8.69
CA ARG A 111 15.45 -11.14 -9.10
C ARG A 111 14.56 -11.77 -10.14
N LEU A 112 13.25 -11.60 -9.99
CA LEU A 112 12.31 -11.88 -11.06
C LEU A 112 12.76 -11.04 -12.25
N THR A 113 13.40 -11.68 -13.22
CA THR A 113 13.73 -11.06 -14.50
C THR A 113 12.42 -10.56 -15.06
N SER A 114 12.23 -9.25 -15.09
CA SER A 114 11.05 -8.64 -15.70
C SER A 114 10.89 -9.22 -17.10
N ARG A 115 9.89 -10.08 -17.26
CA ARG A 115 9.52 -10.79 -18.50
C ARG A 115 9.15 -9.84 -19.64
N ALA A 116 9.26 -8.53 -19.44
CA ALA A 116 8.99 -7.48 -20.40
C ALA A 116 10.06 -7.35 -21.51
N ARG A 117 11.21 -8.05 -21.46
CA ARG A 117 12.20 -8.04 -22.55
C ARG A 117 12.32 -9.34 -23.33
N HIS A 118 11.55 -10.38 -23.01
CA HIS A 118 11.70 -11.71 -23.62
C HIS A 118 10.58 -12.06 -24.61
N LEU A 119 9.96 -11.07 -25.26
CA LEU A 119 9.07 -11.33 -26.40
C LEU A 119 9.63 -10.87 -27.75
N ASP A 120 10.77 -10.16 -27.79
CA ASP A 120 11.33 -9.62 -29.04
C ASP A 120 12.60 -10.34 -29.54
N GLY A 121 12.93 -11.53 -29.04
CA GLY A 121 14.24 -12.12 -29.32
C GLY A 121 14.37 -13.63 -29.20
N LEU A 122 13.36 -14.41 -29.57
CA LEU A 122 13.58 -15.83 -29.87
C LEU A 122 14.13 -15.95 -31.30
N SER A 123 15.43 -15.68 -31.45
CA SER A 123 16.23 -16.15 -32.57
C SER A 123 17.48 -16.80 -32.00
N ASP A 124 17.47 -18.13 -32.08
CA ASP A 124 18.55 -19.11 -31.96
C ASP A 124 19.89 -18.68 -31.34
N SER A 125 20.23 -19.32 -30.21
CA SER A 125 21.56 -19.89 -30.02
C SER A 125 21.59 -20.85 -28.83
N HIS A 126 21.70 -22.14 -29.15
CA HIS A 126 22.12 -23.20 -28.25
C HIS A 126 23.58 -22.96 -27.82
N SER A 127 23.84 -23.00 -26.51
CA SER A 127 25.15 -23.37 -25.97
C SER A 127 25.00 -23.85 -24.53
N GLU A 128 25.15 -25.16 -24.38
CA GLU A 128 25.32 -25.87 -23.13
C GLU A 128 26.71 -25.59 -22.56
N SER A 129 26.86 -25.46 -21.23
CA SER A 129 28.04 -25.89 -20.44
C SER A 129 28.00 -25.37 -19.00
N GLY A 130 28.19 -26.27 -18.04
CA GLY A 130 28.95 -25.95 -16.81
C GLY A 130 28.17 -25.85 -15.51
N SER A 131 27.81 -27.00 -14.93
CA SER A 131 27.47 -27.14 -13.51
C SER A 131 28.70 -26.89 -12.63
N SER A 132 28.52 -26.17 -11.52
CA SER A 132 29.45 -26.19 -10.39
C SER A 132 28.69 -25.92 -9.09
N SER A 133 28.57 -26.98 -8.29
CA SER A 133 28.04 -27.00 -6.94
C SER A 133 29.10 -26.50 -5.94
N SER A 134 28.74 -25.56 -5.08
CA SER A 134 29.55 -25.16 -3.93
C SER A 134 28.75 -25.26 -2.64
N ALA A 135 29.39 -25.87 -1.66
CA ALA A 135 28.83 -26.33 -0.40
C ALA A 135 28.88 -25.25 0.72
N LEU A 136 27.83 -25.28 1.54
CA LEU A 136 27.79 -25.19 3.01
C LEU A 136 28.76 -24.25 3.76
N SER A 137 28.21 -23.38 4.61
CA SER A 137 28.44 -23.40 6.07
C SER A 137 27.46 -22.49 6.81
N SER A 138 26.60 -23.11 7.62
CA SER A 138 25.68 -22.47 8.56
C SER A 138 26.38 -22.37 9.92
N ALA A 139 26.57 -21.14 10.41
CA ALA A 139 27.01 -20.87 11.78
C ALA A 139 25.84 -20.20 12.52
N GLY A 140 25.30 -20.91 13.51
CA GLY A 140 24.23 -20.42 14.37
C GLY A 140 24.75 -19.42 15.40
N GLU A 141 24.16 -18.23 15.41
CA GLU A 141 24.33 -17.27 16.49
C GLU A 141 23.05 -17.18 17.33
N SER A 142 23.20 -17.56 18.59
CA SER A 142 22.18 -17.58 19.62
C SER A 142 21.97 -16.15 20.15
N PHE A 143 20.89 -15.49 19.72
CA PHE A 143 20.51 -14.17 20.25
C PHE A 143 19.74 -14.31 21.57
N SER A 144 20.38 -13.87 22.64
CA SER A 144 19.84 -13.72 23.99
C SER A 144 18.81 -12.59 24.04
N SER A 145 17.55 -12.92 24.33
CA SER A 145 16.48 -11.95 24.57
C SER A 145 16.66 -11.27 25.93
N GLN A 146 17.15 -10.03 25.93
CA GLN A 146 17.10 -9.17 27.12
C GLN A 146 15.76 -8.43 27.16
N GLU A 147 15.00 -8.72 28.22
CA GLU A 147 13.77 -8.03 28.61
C GLU A 147 14.07 -6.57 28.98
N THR A 148 13.60 -5.61 28.17
CA THR A 148 13.60 -4.19 28.54
C THR A 148 12.24 -3.79 29.10
N SER A 149 12.22 -3.80 30.43
CA SER A 149 11.64 -2.80 31.35
C SER A 149 10.40 -2.02 30.91
N ALA A 150 9.32 -2.30 31.65
CA ALA A 150 8.04 -1.64 31.62
C ALA A 150 8.13 -0.15 31.95
N ASP A 151 7.59 0.69 31.06
CA ASP A 151 7.22 2.05 31.40
C ASP A 151 5.75 2.12 31.83
N ARG A 152 5.54 2.86 32.91
CA ARG A 152 4.48 2.67 33.88
C ARG A 152 3.20 3.35 33.40
N SER A 153 2.30 2.54 32.87
CA SER A 153 1.00 2.94 32.35
C SER A 153 0.10 3.53 33.45
N ILE A 154 -0.52 4.66 33.12
CA ILE A 154 -1.47 5.42 33.92
C ILE A 154 -2.62 4.50 34.34
N THR A 155 -2.85 4.44 35.65
CA THR A 155 -3.77 3.56 36.36
C THR A 155 -5.23 3.84 35.99
N VAL A 156 -5.78 3.05 35.05
CA VAL A 156 -7.24 2.89 34.86
C VAL A 156 -7.72 1.58 35.50
N ALA A 157 -7.05 1.17 36.59
CA ALA A 157 -7.20 -0.15 37.18
C ALA A 157 -8.34 -0.27 38.21
N ASP A 158 -9.11 0.79 38.45
CA ASP A 158 -10.15 0.80 39.50
C ASP A 158 -11.57 0.95 38.96
N ALA A 159 -11.86 0.24 37.86
CA ALA A 159 -13.23 0.04 37.41
C ALA A 159 -13.69 -1.33 37.89
N ALA A 160 -14.80 -1.37 38.64
CA ALA A 160 -15.40 -2.61 39.13
C ALA A 160 -15.62 -3.61 37.97
N PRO A 161 -15.32 -4.90 38.18
CA PRO A 161 -15.44 -5.91 37.13
C PRO A 161 -16.90 -6.01 36.66
N VAL A 162 -17.11 -5.77 35.36
CA VAL A 162 -18.43 -5.91 34.71
C VAL A 162 -18.80 -7.38 34.67
N ALA A 163 -20.04 -7.72 35.02
CA ALA A 163 -20.54 -9.10 34.94
C ALA A 163 -20.40 -9.65 33.51
N MET A 164 -19.90 -10.89 33.37
CA MET A 164 -19.75 -11.51 32.06
C MET A 164 -21.12 -11.78 31.43
N LYS A 165 -21.29 -11.30 30.19
CA LYS A 165 -22.46 -11.55 29.35
C LYS A 165 -22.41 -12.97 28.77
N ASP A 166 -23.57 -13.51 28.46
CA ASP A 166 -23.68 -14.82 27.83
C ASP A 166 -22.97 -14.88 26.47
N PRO A 167 -22.28 -15.99 26.13
CA PRO A 167 -21.62 -16.16 24.84
C PRO A 167 -22.57 -16.11 23.63
N LYS A 168 -23.86 -16.40 23.87
CA LYS A 168 -24.91 -16.41 22.84
C LYS A 168 -25.51 -15.03 22.57
N THR A 169 -25.26 -14.04 23.44
CA THR A 169 -25.78 -12.68 23.25
C THR A 169 -25.17 -12.07 21.99
N LYS A 170 -26.01 -11.55 21.10
CA LYS A 170 -25.55 -10.85 19.88
C LYS A 170 -24.72 -9.62 20.27
N TRP A 171 -23.86 -9.16 19.36
CA TRP A 171 -23.09 -7.93 19.57
C TRP A 171 -23.95 -6.73 19.23
N ASP A 172 -24.10 -5.80 20.18
CA ASP A 172 -24.81 -4.55 19.94
C ASP A 172 -23.90 -3.54 19.24
N ASP A 173 -24.46 -2.64 18.44
CA ASP A 173 -23.69 -1.66 17.68
C ASP A 173 -22.87 -0.74 18.60
N ASP A 174 -23.42 -0.38 19.77
CA ASP A 174 -22.72 0.38 20.80
C ASP A 174 -21.50 -0.38 21.37
N GLU A 175 -21.63 -1.69 21.59
CA GLU A 175 -20.50 -2.54 22.03
C GLU A 175 -19.39 -2.56 20.97
N LEU A 176 -19.76 -2.62 19.69
CA LEU A 176 -18.80 -2.61 18.59
C LEU A 176 -18.08 -1.27 18.49
N GLN A 177 -18.80 -0.15 18.64
CA GLN A 177 -18.21 1.18 18.64
C GLN A 177 -17.24 1.36 19.83
N GLN A 178 -17.62 0.89 21.02
CA GLN A 178 -16.74 0.89 22.19
C GLN A 178 -15.50 0.01 21.97
N MET A 179 -15.66 -1.19 21.42
CA MET A 179 -14.53 -2.07 21.09
C MET A 179 -13.52 -1.39 20.16
N ILE A 180 -13.99 -0.69 19.11
CA ILE A 180 -13.12 0.07 18.18
C ILE A 180 -12.41 1.21 18.91
N GLN A 181 -13.13 1.98 19.73
CA GLN A 181 -12.55 3.11 20.47
C GLN A 181 -11.48 2.65 21.45
N LEU A 182 -11.74 1.59 22.23
CA LEU A 182 -10.78 1.03 23.17
C LEU A 182 -9.55 0.45 22.46
N LYS A 183 -9.73 -0.13 21.27
CA LYS A 183 -8.61 -0.63 20.48
C LYS A 183 -7.76 0.51 19.91
N ARG A 184 -8.39 1.61 19.49
CA ARG A 184 -7.69 2.83 19.04
C ARG A 184 -6.90 3.51 20.16
N SER A 185 -7.35 3.41 21.41
CA SER A 185 -6.59 3.89 22.57
C SER A 185 -5.49 2.91 23.04
N GLY A 186 -5.24 1.84 22.29
CA GLY A 186 -4.11 0.93 22.53
C GLY A 186 -4.39 -0.18 23.54
N LEU A 187 -5.63 -0.39 23.99
CA LEU A 187 -5.92 -1.47 24.92
C LEU A 187 -5.77 -2.85 24.25
N THR A 188 -5.30 -3.81 25.04
CA THR A 188 -5.22 -5.22 24.64
C THR A 188 -6.61 -5.85 24.61
N HIS A 189 -6.80 -6.93 23.83
CA HIS A 189 -8.10 -7.61 23.74
C HIS A 189 -8.59 -8.12 25.10
N LYS A 190 -7.67 -8.52 25.99
CA LYS A 190 -7.99 -8.93 27.37
C LYS A 190 -8.61 -7.79 28.19
N ALA A 191 -8.04 -6.59 28.13
CA ALA A 191 -8.57 -5.42 28.84
C ALA A 191 -9.92 -4.97 28.24
N ILE A 192 -10.07 -5.04 26.92
CA ILE A 192 -11.34 -4.75 26.23
C ILE A 192 -12.41 -5.74 26.66
N ALA A 193 -12.09 -7.03 26.70
CA ALA A 193 -12.99 -8.10 27.14
C ALA A 193 -13.52 -7.87 28.57
N GLN A 194 -12.64 -7.47 29.49
CA GLN A 194 -13.02 -7.11 30.86
C GLN A 194 -13.98 -5.90 30.91
N ARG A 195 -13.74 -4.87 30.09
CA ARG A 195 -14.62 -3.68 30.04
C ARG A 195 -15.99 -3.97 29.43
N LEU A 196 -16.06 -4.82 28.41
CA LEU A 196 -17.31 -5.14 27.71
C LEU A 196 -18.09 -6.30 28.35
N GLY A 197 -17.51 -6.97 29.35
CA GLY A 197 -18.10 -8.19 29.94
C GLY A 197 -18.18 -9.33 28.93
N ARG A 198 -17.18 -9.50 28.05
CA ARG A 198 -17.11 -10.56 27.03
C ARG A 198 -15.84 -11.39 27.20
N THR A 199 -15.74 -12.53 26.50
CA THR A 199 -14.50 -13.32 26.49
C THR A 199 -13.46 -12.71 25.54
N GLN A 200 -12.17 -12.87 25.87
CA GLN A 200 -11.06 -12.37 25.03
C GLN A 200 -11.15 -12.90 23.59
N SER A 201 -11.41 -14.20 23.43
CA SER A 201 -11.52 -14.83 22.10
C SER A 201 -12.69 -14.26 21.29
N ALA A 202 -13.82 -13.91 21.92
CA ALA A 202 -14.94 -13.27 21.24
C ALA A 202 -14.57 -11.88 20.70
N VAL A 203 -13.86 -11.08 21.50
CA VAL A 203 -13.37 -9.75 21.09
C VAL A 203 -12.40 -9.87 19.91
N GLU A 204 -11.43 -10.78 20.00
CA GLU A 204 -10.41 -11.00 18.95
C GLU A 204 -11.05 -11.44 17.62
N ASN A 205 -11.93 -12.44 17.67
CA ASN A 205 -12.64 -12.93 16.49
C ASN A 205 -13.54 -11.86 15.87
N LYS A 206 -14.27 -11.10 16.70
CA LYS A 206 -15.17 -10.05 16.21
C LYS A 206 -14.39 -8.89 15.58
N TYR A 207 -13.33 -8.43 16.25
CA TYR A 207 -12.47 -7.36 15.73
C TYR A 207 -11.76 -7.76 14.44
N GLY A 208 -11.22 -8.98 14.37
CA GLY A 208 -10.59 -9.51 13.15
C GLY A 208 -11.54 -9.55 11.96
N ARG A 209 -12.78 -10.04 12.16
CA ARG A 209 -13.81 -10.04 11.11
C ARG A 209 -14.16 -8.64 10.64
N MET A 210 -14.31 -7.67 11.55
CA MET A 210 -14.62 -6.28 11.18
C MET A 210 -13.51 -5.63 10.34
N MET A 211 -12.24 -5.87 10.71
CA MET A 211 -11.11 -5.33 9.95
C MET A 211 -10.94 -6.00 8.59
N SER A 212 -11.19 -7.31 8.50
CA SER A 212 -11.17 -8.04 7.23
C SER A 212 -12.33 -7.68 6.31
N GLN A 213 -13.52 -7.36 6.84
CA GLN A 213 -14.65 -6.95 6.00
C GLN A 213 -14.44 -5.55 5.40
N ARG A 214 -13.74 -4.66 6.12
CA ARG A 214 -13.38 -3.33 5.62
C ARG A 214 -12.40 -3.36 4.45
N SER A 215 -11.50 -4.35 4.39
CA SER A 215 -10.56 -4.47 3.27
C SER A 215 -11.21 -4.97 1.99
N VAL A 216 -12.24 -5.81 2.10
CA VAL A 216 -12.96 -6.39 0.95
C VAL A 216 -14.06 -5.45 0.43
N ALA A 217 -14.60 -4.58 1.27
CA ALA A 217 -15.62 -3.60 0.88
C ALA A 217 -15.07 -2.40 0.07
N SER A 218 -13.77 -2.38 -0.27
CA SER A 218 -13.23 -1.44 -1.26
C SER A 218 -13.98 -1.63 -2.59
N PRO A 219 -14.73 -0.62 -3.11
CA PRO A 219 -15.65 -0.79 -4.25
C PRO A 219 -14.98 -1.05 -5.60
N SER A 220 -13.67 -1.27 -5.65
CA SER A 220 -12.85 -1.18 -6.87
C SER A 220 -13.01 -2.34 -7.86
N LEU A 221 -13.83 -3.36 -7.59
CA LEU A 221 -13.95 -4.53 -8.48
C LEU A 221 -15.37 -4.84 -8.99
N LYS A 222 -16.38 -4.00 -8.74
CA LYS A 222 -17.74 -4.24 -9.26
C LYS A 222 -18.06 -3.49 -10.57
N ARG A 223 -17.06 -3.32 -11.46
CA ARG A 223 -17.25 -2.68 -12.77
C ARG A 223 -16.68 -3.51 -13.91
N ARG A 224 -17.05 -4.80 -14.02
CA ARG A 224 -16.81 -5.58 -15.25
C ARG A 224 -17.60 -6.89 -15.41
N ARG A 225 -18.85 -6.95 -14.96
CA ARG A 225 -19.73 -8.12 -15.22
C ARG A 225 -21.17 -7.73 -15.57
N SER A 226 -21.32 -6.71 -16.41
CA SER A 226 -22.59 -6.31 -17.03
C SER A 226 -22.31 -5.76 -18.43
N GLN A 227 -21.88 -6.64 -19.34
CA GLN A 227 -21.93 -6.46 -20.79
C GLN A 227 -21.47 -7.78 -21.41
N ASN A 228 -22.40 -8.72 -21.48
CA ASN A 228 -22.44 -9.89 -22.36
C ASN A 228 -23.78 -10.55 -22.03
N GLN A 229 -24.82 -9.83 -22.42
CA GLN A 229 -26.15 -10.37 -22.58
C GLN A 229 -26.50 -9.96 -24.01
N ASP A 230 -25.90 -10.69 -24.94
CA ASP A 230 -26.36 -10.78 -26.32
C ASP A 230 -27.63 -11.62 -26.23
N ASP A 231 -28.74 -10.95 -25.95
CA ASP A 231 -30.07 -11.51 -26.13
C ASP A 231 -30.34 -11.44 -27.64
N ASP A 232 -30.13 -12.59 -28.30
CA ASP A 232 -31.00 -13.05 -29.39
C ASP A 232 -32.44 -12.96 -28.87
N GLU A 233 -33.28 -12.10 -29.44
CA GLU A 233 -34.73 -12.34 -29.55
C GLU A 233 -35.38 -11.31 -30.48
N GLU A 234 -35.63 -11.82 -31.69
CA GLU A 234 -36.83 -11.70 -32.52
C GLU A 234 -37.31 -10.33 -33.04
N GLU A 235 -37.42 -10.32 -34.37
CA GLU A 235 -38.23 -9.47 -35.21
C GLU A 235 -39.70 -9.52 -34.74
N ASP A 236 -40.28 -8.38 -34.43
CA ASP A 236 -41.71 -8.17 -34.60
C ASP A 236 -41.90 -6.78 -35.22
N GLU A 237 -42.30 -6.84 -36.49
CA GLU A 237 -43.02 -5.78 -37.18
C GLU A 237 -44.29 -5.47 -36.38
N ASP A 238 -44.57 -4.20 -36.13
CA ASP A 238 -45.89 -3.64 -36.48
C ASP A 238 -45.93 -2.13 -36.26
N GLU A 239 -46.60 -1.53 -37.23
CA GLU A 239 -47.03 -0.16 -37.43
C GLU A 239 -47.70 0.45 -36.19
N ASP A 240 -47.48 1.74 -35.93
CA ASP A 240 -48.55 2.73 -36.06
C ASP A 240 -48.08 4.16 -35.75
N GLU A 241 -48.63 5.05 -36.56
CA GLU A 241 -48.55 6.51 -36.53
C GLU A 241 -49.01 7.07 -35.17
N ASP A 242 -48.38 8.15 -34.70
CA ASP A 242 -49.11 9.40 -34.43
C ASP A 242 -48.17 10.54 -34.02
N ASP A 243 -48.32 11.60 -34.79
CA ASP A 243 -48.15 13.03 -34.51
C ASP A 243 -48.05 13.41 -33.00
N ASP A 244 -47.03 14.19 -32.65
CA ASP A 244 -47.27 15.51 -32.07
C ASP A 244 -45.97 16.31 -31.93
N GLU A 245 -45.91 17.38 -32.71
CA GLU A 245 -44.96 18.48 -32.61
C GLU A 245 -45.09 19.20 -31.25
N GLU A 246 -44.03 19.24 -30.45
CA GLU A 246 -43.85 20.36 -29.51
C GLU A 246 -42.42 20.89 -29.54
N ALA A 247 -42.25 21.90 -30.40
CA ALA A 247 -41.04 22.69 -30.54
C ALA A 247 -40.72 23.46 -29.25
N GLN A 248 -39.67 23.05 -28.53
CA GLN A 248 -39.13 23.87 -27.45
C GLN A 248 -38.17 24.96 -27.98
N PRO A 249 -38.36 26.23 -27.55
CA PRO A 249 -37.59 27.36 -28.06
C PRO A 249 -36.15 27.40 -27.53
N TYR A 250 -35.23 27.55 -28.48
CA TYR A 250 -33.80 27.78 -28.32
C TYR A 250 -33.50 29.07 -27.53
N ILE A 251 -32.79 28.94 -26.40
CA ILE A 251 -32.27 30.08 -25.60
C ILE A 251 -30.76 30.26 -25.88
N PRO A 252 -30.33 31.33 -26.57
CA PRO A 252 -28.90 31.63 -26.76
C PRO A 252 -28.29 32.35 -25.55
N ASN A 253 -27.38 31.67 -24.84
CA ASN A 253 -26.60 32.27 -23.76
C ASN A 253 -25.45 33.15 -24.30
N LYS A 254 -25.64 34.47 -24.22
CA LYS A 254 -24.59 35.48 -24.41
C LYS A 254 -23.75 35.58 -23.12
N ARG A 255 -22.48 35.18 -23.15
CA ARG A 255 -21.50 35.55 -22.12
C ARG A 255 -20.59 36.67 -22.64
N THR A 256 -20.73 37.81 -21.98
CA THR A 256 -19.95 39.04 -22.12
C THR A 256 -18.50 38.82 -21.69
N ARG A 257 -17.58 39.35 -22.50
CA ARG A 257 -16.14 39.41 -22.24
C ARG A 257 -15.84 40.79 -21.67
N THR A 258 -15.65 40.88 -20.35
CA THR A 258 -15.18 42.12 -19.70
C THR A 258 -13.66 42.10 -19.64
N ARG A 259 -13.05 43.17 -20.15
CA ARG A 259 -11.61 43.46 -20.11
C ARG A 259 -11.40 44.52 -19.02
N VAL A 260 -10.46 44.27 -18.10
CA VAL A 260 -9.75 45.31 -17.34
C VAL A 260 -8.29 44.88 -17.26
#